data_AF-A0A0G0T1N8-F1
#
_entry.id   AF-A0A0G0T1N8-F1
#
_cell.length_a   1.000
_cell.length_b   1.000
_cell.length_c   1.000
_cell.angle_alpha   90.00
_cell.angle_beta   90.00
_cell.angle_gamma   90.00
#
_symmetry.space_group_name_H-M   'P 1'
#
loop_
_entity.id
_entity.type
_entity.pdbx_description
1 polymer ?
#
loop_
_entity_poly.entity_id
_entity_poly.type
_entity_poly.pdbx_seq_one_letter_code
_entity_poly.pdbx_strand_id
1 'polypeptide(L)'
;MNESFDTPIFNQTYEIYKEIYCLRSTIPKNDRYTIWQKVENTTLDVLEKILIAIGFSKNEKSDILEEASKKLNMLRVFIRLSKDVKAIDNNKYIMLQEKLDEIGRMLGGWIKSLK
;
A
#
# COMPACT_ATOMS: atom_id res chain seq x y z
N MET A 1 8.38 22.35 -9.82
CA MET A 1 8.64 21.05 -9.15
C MET A 1 7.80 21.06 -7.88
N ASN A 2 6.66 20.34 -7.83
CA ASN A 2 5.97 19.88 -6.61
C ASN A 2 4.49 19.47 -6.81
N GLU A 3 3.93 19.45 -8.03
CA GLU A 3 2.51 19.05 -8.20
C GLU A 3 2.25 17.54 -8.00
N SER A 4 3.26 16.66 -8.08
CA SER A 4 3.03 15.21 -8.02
C SER A 4 2.72 14.68 -6.62
N PHE A 5 3.10 15.38 -5.56
CA PHE A 5 2.95 14.90 -4.18
C PHE A 5 1.62 15.32 -3.52
N ASP A 6 0.87 16.26 -4.13
CA ASP A 6 -0.40 16.74 -3.59
C ASP A 6 -1.60 15.86 -3.93
N THR A 7 -1.39 14.70 -4.56
CA THR A 7 -2.50 13.79 -4.85
C THR A 7 -2.91 13.04 -3.59
N PRO A 8 -4.20 13.04 -3.18
CA PRO A 8 -4.65 12.40 -1.94
C PRO A 8 -4.22 10.95 -1.79
N ILE A 9 -4.21 10.18 -2.88
CA ILE A 9 -3.84 8.76 -2.87
C ILE A 9 -2.35 8.54 -2.60
N PHE A 10 -1.50 9.43 -3.10
CA PHE A 10 -0.07 9.39 -2.82
C PHE A 10 0.17 9.64 -1.33
N ASN A 11 -0.45 10.70 -0.78
CA ASN A 11 -0.34 11.04 0.63
C ASN A 11 -0.81 9.90 1.54
N GLN A 12 -1.97 9.29 1.28
CA GLN A 12 -2.42 8.15 2.07
C GLN A 12 -1.50 6.94 1.99
N THR A 13 -0.95 6.65 0.81
CA THR A 13 0.00 5.55 0.63
C THR A 13 1.33 5.84 1.34
N TYR A 14 1.74 7.10 1.38
CA TYR A 14 2.92 7.54 2.12
C TYR A 14 2.71 7.42 3.64
N GLU A 15 1.55 7.85 4.14
CA GLU A 15 1.21 7.75 5.57
C GLU A 15 1.13 6.30 6.05
N ILE A 16 0.50 5.39 5.29
CA ILE A 16 0.43 3.98 5.69
C ILE A 16 1.83 3.33 5.72
N TYR A 17 2.75 3.73 4.83
CA TYR A 17 4.13 3.25 4.90
C TYR A 17 4.82 3.67 6.19
N LYS A 18 4.67 4.93 6.63
CA LYS A 18 5.23 5.39 7.91
C LYS A 18 4.69 4.57 9.08
N GLU A 19 3.40 4.29 9.10
CA GLU A 19 2.78 3.46 10.14
C GLU A 19 3.32 2.03 10.15
N ILE A 20 3.41 1.40 8.98
CA ILE A 20 4.05 0.08 8.83
C ILE A 20 5.50 0.12 9.32
N TYR A 21 6.26 1.16 8.97
CA TYR A 21 7.63 1.30 9.45
C TYR A 21 7.70 1.41 10.98
N CYS A 22 6.85 2.23 11.61
CA CYS A 22 6.80 2.38 13.07
C CYS A 22 6.46 1.06 13.78
N LEU A 23 5.53 0.28 13.22
CA LEU A 23 5.12 -1.01 13.76
C LEU A 23 6.24 -2.05 13.77
N ARG A 24 7.26 -1.93 12.91
CA ARG A 24 8.41 -2.84 12.83
C ARG A 24 9.07 -3.15 14.17
N SER A 25 9.14 -2.16 15.05
CA SER A 25 9.71 -2.30 16.40
C SER A 25 8.95 -3.32 17.27
N THR A 26 7.65 -3.46 17.02
CA THR A 26 6.72 -4.35 17.75
C THR A 26 6.66 -5.77 17.18
N ILE A 27 7.19 -5.99 15.98
CA ILE A 27 7.15 -7.28 15.29
C ILE A 27 8.17 -8.25 15.91
N PRO A 28 7.83 -9.54 16.10
CA PRO A 28 8.77 -10.56 16.55
C PRO A 28 10.00 -10.64 15.64
N LYS A 29 11.18 -10.86 16.21
CA LYS A 29 12.46 -10.83 15.47
C LYS A 29 12.49 -11.76 14.25
N ASN A 30 11.86 -12.94 14.37
CA ASN A 30 11.80 -13.94 13.30
C ASN A 30 10.88 -13.54 12.13
N ASP A 31 9.91 -12.66 12.38
CA ASP A 31 8.94 -12.20 11.38
C ASP A 31 9.38 -10.91 10.66
N ARG A 32 10.29 -10.14 11.27
CA ARG A 32 10.79 -8.86 10.73
C ARG A 32 11.41 -9.00 9.35
N TYR A 33 12.23 -10.03 9.14
CA TYR A 33 12.96 -10.27 7.90
C TYR A 33 12.28 -11.30 6.99
N THR A 34 11.04 -11.68 7.31
CA THR A 34 10.24 -12.62 6.51
C THR A 34 8.97 -11.92 6.03
N ILE A 35 7.85 -12.10 6.73
CA ILE A 35 6.56 -11.54 6.31
C ILE A 35 6.52 -10.02 6.41
N TRP A 36 7.14 -9.42 7.44
CA TRP A 36 7.10 -7.96 7.61
C TRP A 36 7.90 -7.23 6.54
N GLN A 37 9.07 -7.77 6.15
CA GLN A 37 9.84 -7.21 5.05
C GLN A 37 9.04 -7.28 3.72
N LYS A 38 8.23 -8.32 3.51
CA LYS A 38 7.33 -8.39 2.35
C LYS A 38 6.25 -7.30 2.41
N VAL A 39 5.71 -6.99 3.59
CA VAL A 39 4.77 -5.88 3.81
C VAL A 39 5.43 -4.54 3.47
N GLU A 40 6.61 -4.26 4.04
CA GLU A 40 7.35 -3.01 3.78
C GLU A 40 7.65 -2.83 2.28
N ASN A 41 8.21 -3.85 1.64
CA ASN A 41 8.56 -3.80 0.21
C ASN A 41 7.33 -3.64 -0.67
N THR A 42 6.25 -4.38 -0.40
CA THR A 42 5.03 -4.29 -1.23
C THR A 42 4.34 -2.94 -1.07
N THR A 43 4.44 -2.32 0.11
CA THR A 43 3.92 -0.95 0.31
C THR A 43 4.71 0.06 -0.51
N LEU A 44 6.04 -0.06 -0.55
CA LEU A 44 6.89 0.78 -1.41
C LEU A 44 6.60 0.56 -2.90
N ASP A 45 6.39 -0.68 -3.33
CA ASP A 45 5.98 -0.98 -4.72
C ASP A 45 4.66 -0.28 -5.10
N VAL A 46 3.68 -0.25 -4.18
CA VAL A 46 2.41 0.47 -4.41
C VAL A 46 2.65 1.97 -4.52
N LEU A 47 3.46 2.54 -3.61
CA LEU A 47 3.80 3.97 -3.61
C LEU A 47 4.53 4.38 -4.89
N GLU A 48 5.51 3.59 -5.32
CA GLU A 48 6.26 3.79 -6.56
C GLU A 48 5.31 3.80 -7.77
N LYS A 49 4.42 2.81 -7.89
CA LYS A 49 3.48 2.75 -9.01
C LYS A 49 2.50 3.92 -9.03
N ILE A 50 2.02 4.36 -7.85
CA ILE A 50 1.20 5.56 -7.74
C ILE A 50 1.98 6.79 -8.22
N LEU A 51 3.23 6.95 -7.78
CA LEU A 51 4.08 8.08 -8.19
C LEU A 51 4.32 8.09 -9.69
N ILE A 52 4.68 6.94 -10.27
CA ILE A 52 4.87 6.79 -11.72
C ILE A 52 3.56 7.14 -12.43
N ALA A 53 2.42 6.58 -12.02
CA ALA A 53 1.14 6.86 -12.65
C ALA A 53 0.83 8.37 -12.72
N ILE A 54 1.15 9.15 -11.69
CA ILE A 54 0.93 10.60 -11.68
C ILE A 54 1.63 11.32 -12.85
N GLY A 55 2.85 10.90 -13.20
CA GLY A 55 3.68 11.52 -14.23
C GLY A 55 3.44 11.07 -15.68
N PHE A 56 2.61 10.04 -15.91
CA PHE A 56 2.42 9.43 -17.22
C PHE A 56 1.13 9.87 -17.93
N SER A 57 1.12 9.70 -19.26
CA SER A 57 -0.02 9.97 -20.13
C SER A 57 -1.21 9.03 -19.85
N LYS A 58 -2.42 9.39 -20.31
CA LYS A 58 -3.66 8.67 -19.97
C LYS A 58 -3.61 7.17 -20.32
N ASN A 59 -2.99 6.80 -21.44
CA ASN A 59 -2.93 5.42 -21.93
C ASN A 59 -1.99 4.55 -21.08
N GLU A 60 -0.81 5.07 -20.72
CA GLU A 60 0.16 4.34 -19.90
C GLU A 60 -0.27 4.27 -18.42
N LYS A 61 -1.04 5.26 -17.97
CA LYS A 61 -1.55 5.36 -16.59
C LYS A 61 -2.47 4.19 -16.20
N SER A 62 -3.28 3.67 -17.14
CA SER A 62 -4.25 2.60 -16.82
C SER A 62 -3.55 1.32 -16.35
N ASP A 63 -2.57 0.84 -17.12
CA ASP A 63 -1.86 -0.41 -16.81
C ASP A 63 -1.08 -0.31 -15.50
N ILE A 64 -0.43 0.84 -15.25
CA ILE A 64 0.33 1.10 -14.01
C ILE A 64 -0.60 1.08 -12.79
N LEU A 65 -1.78 1.69 -12.88
CA LEU A 65 -2.74 1.69 -11.78
C LEU A 65 -3.37 0.32 -11.54
N GLU A 66 -3.59 -0.47 -12.60
CA GLU A 66 -4.01 -1.87 -12.45
C GLU A 66 -2.93 -2.70 -11.74
N GLU A 67 -1.65 -2.50 -12.05
CA GLU A 67 -0.55 -3.13 -11.31
C GLU A 67 -0.49 -2.66 -9.85
N ALA A 68 -0.69 -1.38 -9.58
CA ALA A 68 -0.76 -0.85 -8.22
C ALA A 68 -1.90 -1.52 -7.42
N SER A 69 -3.06 -1.71 -8.06
CA SER A 69 -4.22 -2.41 -7.48
C SER A 69 -3.90 -3.88 -7.17
N LYS A 70 -3.22 -4.60 -8.08
CA LYS A 70 -2.76 -5.98 -7.83
C LYS A 70 -1.78 -6.04 -6.65
N LYS A 71 -0.83 -5.10 -6.56
CA LYS A 71 0.12 -5.01 -5.43
C LYS A 71 -0.57 -4.69 -4.11
N LEU A 72 -1.56 -3.80 -4.12
CA LEU A 72 -2.37 -3.48 -2.93
C LEU A 72 -3.15 -4.70 -2.44
N ASN A 73 -3.70 -5.52 -3.35
CA ASN A 73 -4.32 -6.80 -2.99
C ASN A 73 -3.32 -7.76 -2.34
N MET A 74 -2.09 -7.85 -2.88
CA MET A 74 -1.06 -8.67 -2.27
C MET A 74 -0.66 -8.17 -0.88
N LEU A 75 -0.59 -6.84 -0.70
CA LEU A 75 -0.35 -6.22 0.61
C LEU A 75 -1.45 -6.59 1.61
N ARG A 76 -2.74 -6.58 1.22
CA ARG A 76 -3.84 -7.05 2.08
C ARG A 76 -3.63 -8.50 2.53
N VAL A 77 -3.17 -9.38 1.63
CA VAL A 77 -2.86 -10.78 1.95
C VAL A 77 -1.70 -10.87 2.95
N PHE A 78 -0.61 -10.12 2.76
CA PHE A 78 0.52 -10.14 3.70
C PHE A 78 0.16 -9.60 5.08
N ILE A 79 -0.69 -8.57 5.17
CA ILE A 79 -1.21 -8.07 6.44
C ILE A 79 -2.10 -9.10 7.15
N ARG A 80 -2.96 -9.81 6.40
CA ARG A 80 -3.75 -10.92 6.95
C ARG A 80 -2.86 -12.05 7.46
N LEU A 81 -1.89 -12.48 6.66
CA LEU A 81 -0.94 -13.52 7.08
C LEU A 81 -0.15 -13.09 8.32
N SER A 82 0.24 -11.82 8.41
CA SER A 82 0.92 -11.29 9.60
C SER A 82 0.08 -11.41 10.87
N LYS A 83 -1.25 -11.29 10.77
CA LYS A 83 -2.17 -11.57 11.88
C LYS A 83 -2.25 -13.08 12.17
N ASP A 84 -2.41 -13.90 11.13
CA ASP A 84 -2.63 -15.35 11.27
C ASP A 84 -1.41 -16.05 11.89
N VAL A 85 -0.20 -15.61 11.56
CA VAL A 85 1.05 -16.08 12.20
C VAL A 85 1.38 -15.37 13.51
N LYS A 86 0.49 -14.49 13.99
CA LYS A 86 0.60 -13.72 15.24
C LYS A 86 1.80 -12.75 15.28
N ALA A 87 2.28 -12.29 14.13
CA ALA A 87 3.27 -11.22 14.03
C ALA A 87 2.68 -9.85 14.40
N ILE A 88 1.37 -9.67 14.18
CA ILE A 88 0.58 -8.52 14.65
C ILE A 88 -0.67 -8.98 15.39
N ASP A 89 -1.19 -8.12 16.28
CA ASP A 89 -2.48 -8.34 16.93
C ASP A 89 -3.66 -7.92 16.04
N ASN A 90 -4.88 -8.24 16.48
CA ASN A 90 -6.10 -7.95 15.73
C ASN A 90 -6.37 -6.44 15.58
N ASN A 91 -5.95 -5.62 16.55
CA ASN A 91 -6.17 -4.16 16.49
C ASN A 91 -5.30 -3.52 15.41
N LYS A 92 -4.02 -3.91 15.34
CA LYS A 92 -3.11 -3.51 14.26
C LYS A 92 -3.60 -3.99 12.90
N TYR A 93 -4.11 -5.23 12.82
CA TYR A 93 -4.67 -5.76 11.58
C TYR A 93 -5.86 -4.93 11.07
N ILE A 94 -6.84 -4.63 11.93
CA ILE A 94 -8.04 -3.84 11.55
C ILE A 94 -7.62 -2.45 11.08
N MET A 95 -6.78 -1.76 11.87
CA MET A 95 -6.30 -0.41 11.54
C MET A 95 -5.60 -0.36 10.18
N LEU A 96 -4.74 -1.35 9.86
CA LEU A 96 -4.08 -1.42 8.56
C LEU A 96 -5.06 -1.76 7.43
N GLN A 97 -6.01 -2.68 7.63
CA GLN A 97 -7.00 -3.03 6.61
C GLN A 97 -7.89 -1.85 6.23
N GLU A 98 -8.35 -1.06 7.22
CA GLU A 98 -9.20 0.12 6.96
C GLU A 98 -8.51 1.13 6.04
N LYS A 99 -7.22 1.40 6.28
CA LYS A 99 -6.39 2.28 5.45
C LYS A 99 -6.14 1.70 4.06
N LEU A 100 -5.86 0.40 3.97
CA LEU A 100 -5.70 -0.27 2.67
C LEU A 100 -6.99 -0.25 1.86
N ASP A 101 -8.15 -0.36 2.49
CA ASP A 101 -9.45 -0.29 1.82
C ASP A 101 -9.75 1.12 1.31
N GLU A 102 -9.35 2.15 2.05
CA GLU A 102 -9.43 3.53 1.59
C GLU A 102 -8.58 3.77 0.33
N ILE A 103 -7.29 3.39 0.37
CA ILE A 103 -6.40 3.46 -0.79
C ILE A 103 -6.98 2.65 -1.97
N GLY A 104 -7.60 1.50 -1.69
CA GLY A 104 -8.29 0.68 -2.70
C GLY A 104 -9.46 1.37 -3.37
N ARG A 105 -10.29 2.09 -2.60
CA ARG A 105 -11.39 2.90 -3.16
C ARG A 105 -10.85 4.03 -4.04
N MET A 106 -9.77 4.69 -3.62
CA MET A 106 -9.12 5.75 -4.40
C MET A 106 -8.54 5.22 -5.71
N LEU A 107 -7.79 4.11 -5.67
CA LEU A 107 -7.27 3.43 -6.86
C LEU A 107 -8.41 3.05 -7.81
N GLY A 108 -9.47 2.42 -7.29
CA GLY A 108 -10.60 1.98 -8.10
C GLY A 108 -11.35 3.15 -8.76
N GLY A 109 -11.53 4.26 -8.05
CA GLY A 109 -12.11 5.49 -8.60
C GLY A 109 -11.23 6.07 -9.71
N TRP A 110 -9.92 6.09 -9.51
CA TRP A 110 -8.98 6.61 -10.51
C TRP A 110 -8.95 5.75 -11.77
N ILE A 111 -8.85 4.43 -11.65
CA ILE A 111 -8.90 3.50 -12.79
C ILE A 111 -10.20 3.67 -13.58
N LYS A 112 -11.35 3.80 -12.90
CA LYS A 112 -12.65 4.00 -13.56
C LYS A 112 -12.72 5.32 -14.33
N SER A 113 -12.07 6.38 -13.85
CA SER A 113 -12.05 7.69 -14.55
C SER A 113 -11.21 7.70 -15.83
N LEU A 114 -10.38 6.67 -16.05
CA LEU A 114 -9.54 6.55 -17.24
C LEU A 114 -10.20 5.78 -18.37
N LYS A 115 -11.19 4.94 -18.05
CA LYS A 115 -12.08 4.28 -19.02
C LYS A 115 -13.06 5.29 -19.61
#